data_AF-A0A4Q4CKY9-F1
#
_entry.id   AF-A0A4Q4CKY9-F1
#
_cell.length_a   1.000
_cell.length_b   1.000
_cell.length_c   1.000
_cell.angle_alpha   90.00
_cell.angle_beta   90.00
_cell.angle_gamma   90.00
#
_symmetry.space_group_name_H-M   'P 1'
#
loop_
_entity.id
_entity.type
_entity.pdbx_description
1 polymer ?
#
loop_
_entity_poly.entity_id
_entity_poly.type
_entity_poly.pdbx_seq_one_letter_code
_entity_poly.pdbx_strand_id
1 'polypeptide(L)'
;APGHRPTASHPAAVAPPAESAGIKLLFPPPGATLSADGPVPIRVMGGRRPVTFLVDGISVPSTAASRTALWQPDGPGFYTVAAEDADGSVVKVQVRVR
;
A
#
# COMPACT_ATOMS: atom_id res chain seq x y z
N ALA A 1 40.82 -30.31 30.25
CA ALA A 1 39.59 -30.16 29.45
C ALA A 1 39.55 -28.75 28.88
N PRO A 2 39.76 -28.54 27.57
CA PRO A 2 39.59 -27.24 26.93
C PRO A 2 38.13 -27.09 26.48
N GLY A 3 37.43 -26.08 27.02
CA GLY A 3 36.08 -25.73 26.59
C GLY A 3 36.09 -25.13 25.18
N HIS A 4 35.20 -25.63 24.34
CA HIS A 4 35.06 -25.27 22.94
C HIS A 4 34.67 -23.79 22.76
N ARG A 5 35.20 -23.13 21.73
CA ARG A 5 34.59 -21.92 21.15
C ARG A 5 33.32 -22.34 20.40
N PRO A 6 32.24 -21.55 20.49
CA PRO A 6 31.39 -21.33 19.33
C PRO A 6 31.60 -19.90 18.83
N THR A 7 32.06 -19.79 17.59
CA THR A 7 31.86 -18.62 16.74
C THR A 7 30.36 -18.47 16.53
N ALA A 8 29.71 -17.60 17.31
CA ALA A 8 28.44 -17.05 16.88
C ALA A 8 28.76 -15.99 15.83
N SER A 9 28.69 -16.41 14.56
CA SER A 9 28.43 -15.50 13.45
C SER A 9 27.29 -14.59 13.87
N HIS A 10 27.59 -13.31 14.09
CA HIS A 10 26.52 -12.32 14.03
C HIS A 10 25.97 -12.45 12.61
N PRO A 11 24.66 -12.69 12.40
CA PRO A 11 24.09 -12.36 11.12
C PRO A 11 24.44 -10.90 10.90
N ALA A 12 25.23 -10.63 9.86
CA ALA A 12 25.49 -9.29 9.40
C ALA A 12 24.16 -8.56 9.42
N ALA A 13 24.04 -7.58 10.31
CA ALA A 13 22.99 -6.60 10.22
C ALA A 13 23.25 -5.90 8.89
N VAL A 14 22.64 -6.42 7.82
CA VAL A 14 22.43 -5.68 6.60
C VAL A 14 21.56 -4.52 7.05
N ALA A 15 22.19 -3.37 7.31
CA ALA A 15 21.47 -2.13 7.36
C ALA A 15 20.70 -2.08 6.03
N PRO A 16 19.36 -2.03 6.03
CA PRO A 16 18.65 -1.91 4.78
C PRO A 16 19.18 -0.64 4.10
N PRO A 17 19.43 -0.67 2.78
CA PRO A 17 19.72 0.56 2.07
C PRO A 17 18.62 1.57 2.40
N ALA A 18 18.97 2.85 2.49
CA ALA A 18 18.01 3.94 2.70
C ALA A 18 17.14 4.15 1.45
N GLU A 19 16.49 3.08 0.97
CA GLU A 19 15.73 2.95 -0.26
C GLU A 19 14.33 2.42 0.09
N SER A 20 13.31 3.17 -0.34
CA SER A 20 11.88 2.85 -0.25
C SER A 20 11.31 2.77 1.17
N ALA A 21 10.85 3.91 1.70
CA ALA A 21 9.73 3.85 2.64
C ALA A 21 8.59 3.10 1.93
N GLY A 22 8.26 1.89 2.41
CA GLY A 22 7.25 1.02 1.81
C GLY A 22 5.94 1.79 1.54
N ILE A 23 5.22 1.39 0.49
CA ILE A 23 3.97 2.04 0.12
C ILE A 23 2.96 1.97 1.27
N LYS A 24 2.33 3.10 1.59
CA LYS A 24 1.33 3.24 2.65
C LYS A 24 0.08 3.90 2.08
N LEU A 25 -1.07 3.33 2.39
CA LEU A 25 -2.36 3.93 2.08
C LEU A 25 -2.72 4.95 3.17
N LEU A 26 -2.76 6.22 2.80
CA LEU A 26 -3.13 7.32 3.70
C LEU A 26 -4.64 7.53 3.76
N PHE A 27 -5.30 7.31 2.63
CA PHE A 27 -6.74 7.41 2.54
C PHE A 27 -7.23 6.48 1.42
N PRO A 28 -8.35 5.77 1.61
CA PRO A 28 -9.12 5.68 2.85
C PRO A 28 -8.35 4.94 3.96
N PRO A 29 -8.57 5.27 5.25
CA PRO A 29 -8.04 4.47 6.35
C PRO A 29 -8.74 3.10 6.44
N PRO A 30 -8.14 2.12 7.14
CA PRO A 30 -8.76 0.81 7.36
C PRO A 30 -10.14 0.93 8.03
N GLY A 31 -11.14 0.27 7.47
CA GLY A 31 -12.51 0.30 8.00
C GLY A 31 -13.25 1.62 7.78
N ALA A 32 -12.72 2.51 6.93
CA ALA A 32 -13.38 3.77 6.62
C ALA A 32 -14.79 3.55 6.07
N THR A 33 -15.68 4.47 6.45
CA THR A 33 -16.97 4.64 5.82
C THR A 33 -16.91 5.81 4.86
N LEU A 34 -17.35 5.59 3.63
CA LEU A 34 -17.34 6.55 2.53
C LEU A 34 -18.75 6.75 1.98
N SER A 35 -18.98 7.89 1.31
CA SER A 35 -20.25 8.19 0.62
C SER A 35 -20.16 7.80 -0.85
N ALA A 36 -21.27 7.33 -1.43
CA ALA A 36 -21.39 7.07 -2.87
C ALA A 36 -21.67 8.34 -3.71
N ASP A 37 -21.98 9.48 -3.10
CA ASP A 37 -22.38 10.73 -3.77
C ASP A 37 -21.32 11.36 -4.71
N GLY A 38 -20.09 10.86 -4.72
CA GLY A 38 -19.05 11.42 -5.57
C GLY A 38 -17.73 10.67 -5.55
N PRO A 39 -16.72 11.19 -6.27
CA PRO A 39 -15.43 10.54 -6.39
C PRO A 39 -14.70 10.54 -5.05
N VAL A 40 -14.26 9.35 -4.65
CA VAL A 40 -13.46 9.11 -3.46
C VAL A 40 -11.98 9.20 -3.85
N PRO A 41 -11.20 10.09 -3.20
CA PRO A 41 -9.76 10.09 -3.40
C PRO A 41 -9.15 8.82 -2.80
N ILE A 42 -8.15 8.24 -3.45
CA ILE A 42 -7.30 7.19 -2.87
C ILE A 42 -5.90 7.76 -2.82
N ARG A 43 -5.30 7.87 -1.64
CA ARG A 43 -4.02 8.56 -1.41
C ARG A 43 -3.00 7.60 -0.84
N VAL A 44 -1.79 7.64 -1.39
CA VAL A 44 -0.65 6.88 -0.89
C VAL A 44 0.54 7.76 -0.56
N MET A 45 1.48 7.19 0.20
CA MET A 45 2.80 7.76 0.44
C MET A 45 3.85 6.65 0.40
N GLY A 46 5.08 7.01 0.04
CA GLY A 46 6.14 6.03 -0.19
C GLY A 46 5.92 5.24 -1.48
N GLY A 47 6.59 4.10 -1.59
CA GLY A 47 6.56 3.23 -2.78
C GLY A 47 7.34 3.78 -3.97
N ARG A 48 7.76 2.88 -4.87
CA ARG A 48 8.38 3.23 -6.15
C ARG A 48 7.27 3.51 -7.17
N ARG A 49 7.49 4.53 -8.00
CA ARG A 49 6.56 4.87 -9.09
C ARG A 49 6.82 3.96 -10.31
N PRO A 50 5.81 3.70 -11.14
CA PRO A 50 4.40 4.11 -10.99
C PRO A 50 3.68 3.36 -9.86
N VAL A 51 2.67 4.01 -9.28
CA VAL A 51 1.74 3.35 -8.35
C VAL A 51 0.47 2.98 -9.10
N THR A 52 0.09 1.72 -9.01
CA THR A 52 -1.18 1.19 -9.53
C THR A 52 -2.20 1.17 -8.40
N PHE A 53 -3.30 1.88 -8.58
CA PHE A 53 -4.42 1.89 -7.63
C PHE A 53 -5.44 0.86 -8.08
N LEU A 54 -5.94 0.05 -7.15
CA LEU A 54 -6.94 -0.97 -7.44
C LEU A 54 -8.11 -0.86 -6.47
N VAL A 55 -9.31 -1.13 -6.96
CA VAL A 55 -10.51 -1.32 -6.14
C VAL A 55 -11.16 -2.63 -6.57
N ASP A 56 -11.29 -3.56 -5.63
CA ASP A 56 -11.80 -4.91 -5.87
C ASP A 56 -11.04 -5.66 -6.99
N GLY A 57 -9.74 -5.37 -7.12
CA GLY A 57 -8.90 -5.91 -8.20
C GLY A 57 -8.98 -5.17 -9.53
N ILE A 58 -9.85 -4.16 -9.65
CA ILE A 58 -10.00 -3.33 -10.85
C ILE A 58 -9.08 -2.10 -10.75
N SER A 59 -8.25 -1.87 -11.76
CA SER A 59 -7.36 -0.70 -11.80
C SER A 59 -8.14 0.61 -11.92
N VAL A 60 -7.85 1.56 -11.03
CA VAL A 60 -8.40 2.92 -11.05
C VAL A 60 -7.50 3.80 -11.92
N PRO A 61 -8.06 4.55 -12.90
CA PRO A 61 -7.27 5.42 -13.76
C PRO A 61 -6.52 6.49 -12.95
N SER A 62 -5.23 6.63 -13.22
CA SER A 62 -4.33 7.59 -12.58
C SER A 62 -3.13 7.85 -13.47
N THR A 63 -2.45 8.98 -13.28
CA THR A 63 -1.18 9.23 -13.97
C THR A 63 -0.03 8.53 -13.24
N ALA A 64 0.99 8.10 -13.98
CA ALA A 64 2.16 7.39 -13.40
C ALA A 64 2.91 8.20 -12.32
N ALA A 65 2.79 9.53 -12.34
CA ALA A 65 3.38 10.43 -11.35
C ALA A 65 2.50 10.65 -10.11
N SER A 66 1.20 10.37 -10.21
CA SER A 66 0.24 10.62 -9.15
C SER A 66 0.42 9.68 -7.96
N ARG A 67 0.31 10.26 -6.76
CA ARG A 67 0.12 9.52 -5.50
C ARG A 67 -1.34 9.52 -5.03
N THR A 68 -2.22 9.98 -5.91
CA THR A 68 -3.65 10.06 -5.66
C THR A 68 -4.40 9.59 -6.89
N ALA A 69 -5.39 8.73 -6.69
CA ALA A 69 -6.40 8.37 -7.67
C ALA A 69 -7.76 8.93 -7.26
N LEU A 70 -8.66 9.14 -8.23
CA LEU A 70 -10.06 9.41 -7.96
C LEU A 70 -10.84 8.18 -8.39
N TRP A 71 -11.46 7.51 -7.43
CA TRP A 71 -12.30 6.34 -7.65
C TRP A 71 -13.76 6.74 -7.49
N GLN A 72 -14.60 6.38 -8.46
CA GLN A 72 -16.05 6.51 -8.35
C GLN A 72 -16.64 5.16 -7.91
N PRO A 73 -17.25 5.07 -6.72
CA PRO A 73 -18.00 3.88 -6.32
C PRO A 73 -19.21 3.67 -7.23
N ASP A 74 -19.49 2.41 -7.58
CA ASP A 74 -20.68 2.04 -8.36
C ASP A 74 -21.96 2.08 -7.51
N GLY A 75 -21.83 1.90 -6.19
CA GLY A 75 -22.93 1.99 -5.26
C GLY A 75 -22.50 1.73 -3.81
N PRO A 76 -23.47 1.64 -2.88
CA PRO A 76 -23.21 1.23 -1.50
C PRO A 76 -22.77 -0.23 -1.44
N GLY A 77 -21.80 -0.53 -0.57
CA GLY A 77 -21.23 -1.88 -0.48
C GLY A 77 -19.91 -1.92 0.29
N PHE A 78 -19.28 -3.10 0.29
CA PHE A 78 -17.93 -3.27 0.80
C PHE A 78 -16.96 -3.34 -0.37
N TYR A 79 -15.85 -2.61 -0.25
CA TYR A 79 -14.83 -2.52 -1.27
C TYR A 79 -13.46 -2.78 -0.67
N THR A 80 -12.59 -3.44 -1.43
CA THR A 80 -11.17 -3.59 -1.09
C THR A 80 -10.37 -2.58 -1.90
N VAL A 81 -9.81 -1.57 -1.23
CA VAL A 81 -8.95 -0.57 -1.88
C VAL A 81 -7.50 -1.01 -1.69
N ALA A 82 -6.75 -1.10 -2.78
CA ALA A 82 -5.35 -1.46 -2.78
C ALA A 82 -4.51 -0.47 -3.59
N ALA A 83 -3.23 -0.41 -3.26
CA ALA A 83 -2.23 0.26 -4.07
C ALA A 83 -0.98 -0.61 -4.14
N GLU A 84 -0.46 -0.75 -5.35
CA GLU A 84 0.73 -1.51 -5.68
C GLU A 84 1.79 -0.57 -6.24
N ASP A 85 3.02 -0.70 -5.78
CA ASP A 85 4.17 0.06 -6.29
C ASP A 85 4.93 -0.73 -7.37
N ALA A 86 5.81 -0.08 -8.13
CA ALA A 86 6.56 -0.72 -9.21
C ALA A 86 7.49 -1.88 -8.78
N ASP A 87 7.85 -1.96 -7.49
CA ASP A 87 8.60 -3.09 -6.90
C ASP A 87 7.70 -4.30 -6.57
N GLY A 88 6.37 -4.15 -6.72
CA GLY A 88 5.38 -5.16 -6.36
C GLY A 88 4.94 -5.12 -4.89
N SER A 89 5.31 -4.09 -4.12
CA SER A 89 4.78 -3.95 -2.76
C SER A 89 3.31 -3.53 -2.83
N VAL A 90 2.46 -4.26 -2.11
CA VAL A 90 1.02 -4.00 -2.06
C VAL A 90 0.59 -3.58 -0.67
N VAL A 91 -0.18 -2.50 -0.59
CA VAL A 91 -0.96 -2.14 0.61
C VAL A 91 -2.44 -2.21 0.28
N LYS A 92 -3.25 -2.75 1.18
CA LYS A 92 -4.71 -2.87 0.99
C LYS A 92 -5.48 -2.59 2.27
N VAL A 93 -6.68 -2.05 2.12
CA VAL A 93 -7.63 -1.81 3.19
C VAL A 93 -9.04 -2.19 2.73
N GLN A 94 -9.90 -2.51 3.69
CA GLN A 94 -11.32 -2.72 3.45
C GLN A 94 -12.09 -1.46 3.86
N VAL A 95 -13.05 -1.05 3.04
CA VAL A 95 -13.91 0.13 3.28
C VAL A 95 -15.36 -0.22 3.03
N ARG A 96 -16.26 0.57 3.61
CA ARG A 96 -17.70 0.49 3.38
C ARG A 96 -18.18 1.78 2.73
N VAL A 97 -18.80 1.68 1.56
CA VAL A 97 -19.52 2.77 0.92
C VAL A 97 -20.99 2.71 1.33
N ARG A 98 -21.58 3.88 1.59
CA ARG A 98 -22.98 4.06 2.00
C ARG A 98 -23.66 5.09 1.13
#